data_AF-A0A5C8CFE7-F1
#
_entry.id   AF-A0A5C8CFE7-F1
#
_cell.length_a   1.000
_cell.length_b   1.000
_cell.length_c   1.000
_cell.angle_alpha   90.00
_cell.angle_beta   90.00
_cell.angle_gamma   90.00
#
_symmetry.space_group_name_H-M   'P 1'
#
loop_
_entity.id
_entity.type
_entity.pdbx_description
1 polymer ?
#
loop_
_entity_poly.entity_id
_entity_poly.type
_entity_poly.pdbx_seq_one_letter_code
_entity_poly.pdbx_strand_id
1 'polypeptide(L)'
;MALSISCKSNEEPTETGTTIQSHPAQGTYNNSLANNATVAINNDGICTISGTTHFTSGSTKESTNFSITVTKWWYYYPCRGSSITYYAGINIYGTEKSEVTINLLATDYFEISYTDSRELWIVFGHEGKRYYTGNLKKGIIKYVYQISI
;
A
#
# COMPACT_ATOMS: atom_id res chain seq x y z
N MET A 1 46.29 -8.20 3.79
CA MET A 1 45.18 -9.16 4.00
C MET A 1 43.92 -8.53 3.45
N ALA A 2 43.41 -9.01 2.32
CA ALA A 2 42.18 -8.51 1.70
C ALA A 2 40.99 -9.31 2.24
N LEU A 3 39.97 -8.63 2.76
CA LEU A 3 38.74 -9.24 3.26
C LEU A 3 37.85 -9.59 2.05
N SER A 4 38.02 -10.80 1.49
CA SER A 4 37.18 -11.28 0.41
C SER A 4 35.82 -11.70 0.96
N ILE A 5 34.84 -10.82 0.85
CA ILE A 5 33.42 -11.18 1.02
C ILE A 5 33.01 -11.90 -0.27
N SER A 6 33.28 -13.20 -0.32
CA SER A 6 32.75 -14.06 -1.36
C SER A 6 31.25 -14.18 -1.16
N CYS A 7 30.46 -13.41 -1.92
CA CYS A 7 29.09 -13.81 -2.20
C CYS A 7 29.21 -15.10 -3.03
N LYS A 8 29.05 -16.27 -2.39
CA LYS A 8 28.91 -17.54 -3.09
C LYS A 8 27.66 -17.46 -3.97
N SER A 9 27.85 -17.05 -5.22
CA SER A 9 26.91 -17.25 -6.31
C SER A 9 26.93 -18.73 -6.65
N ASN A 10 26.09 -19.53 -5.98
CA ASN A 10 25.64 -20.85 -6.43
C ASN A 10 24.47 -21.41 -5.59
N GLU A 11 23.81 -20.60 -4.76
CA GLU A 11 22.49 -20.95 -4.24
C GLU A 11 21.47 -20.78 -5.39
N GLU A 12 20.56 -21.76 -5.52
CA GLU A 12 19.32 -21.57 -6.28
C GLU A 12 18.72 -20.19 -5.93
N PRO A 13 18.07 -19.49 -6.87
CA PRO A 13 17.45 -18.22 -6.55
C PRO A 13 16.55 -18.41 -5.34
N THR A 14 16.95 -17.81 -4.21
CA THR A 14 16.19 -17.85 -2.96
C THR A 14 14.77 -17.45 -3.31
N GLU A 15 13.78 -18.29 -2.99
CA GLU A 15 12.40 -18.06 -3.42
C GLU A 15 11.99 -16.59 -3.20
N THR A 16 11.69 -15.89 -4.31
CA THR A 16 11.45 -14.46 -4.29
C THR A 16 10.10 -14.16 -3.64
N GLY A 17 10.16 -13.68 -2.40
CA GLY A 17 9.04 -13.12 -1.64
C GLY A 17 8.02 -14.15 -1.15
N THR A 18 7.37 -13.86 -0.02
CA THR A 18 6.36 -14.73 0.59
C THR A 18 5.06 -13.96 0.86
N THR A 19 4.00 -14.68 1.21
CA THR A 19 2.71 -14.07 1.54
C THR A 19 2.52 -14.02 3.05
N ILE A 20 1.98 -12.91 3.55
CA ILE A 20 1.65 -12.72 4.96
C ILE A 20 0.30 -12.05 5.16
N GLN A 21 -0.26 -12.25 6.35
CA GLN A 21 -1.46 -11.57 6.84
C GLN A 21 -1.16 -10.27 7.60
N SER A 22 0.09 -9.78 7.56
CA SER A 22 0.41 -8.49 8.19
C SER A 22 -0.28 -7.38 7.42
N HIS A 23 -0.80 -6.38 8.13
CA HIS A 23 -1.58 -5.30 7.56
C HIS A 23 -1.01 -3.95 7.97
N PRO A 24 -1.25 -2.88 7.19
CA PRO A 24 -1.02 -1.54 7.68
C PRO A 24 -1.84 -1.30 8.97
N ALA A 25 -1.28 -0.53 9.89
CA ALA A 25 -1.91 -0.32 11.20
C ALA A 25 -3.21 0.48 11.08
N GLN A 26 -4.31 -0.02 11.64
CA GLN A 26 -5.64 0.62 11.61
C GLN A 26 -5.62 2.12 11.90
N GLY A 27 -6.38 2.89 11.13
CA GLY A 27 -6.53 4.34 11.29
C GLY A 27 -6.55 5.10 9.97
N THR A 28 -6.50 6.43 10.07
CA THR A 28 -6.57 7.33 8.92
C THR A 28 -5.18 7.71 8.42
N TYR A 29 -5.01 7.63 7.11
CA TYR A 29 -3.83 7.99 6.34
C TYR A 29 -4.19 9.15 5.42
N ASN A 30 -3.33 10.16 5.36
CA ASN A 30 -3.55 11.36 4.55
C ASN A 30 -2.24 11.92 3.99
N ASN A 31 -2.36 12.89 3.08
CA ASN A 31 -1.23 13.68 2.61
C ASN A 31 -1.64 15.11 2.25
N SER A 32 -0.66 15.92 1.85
CA SER A 32 -0.85 17.33 1.45
C SER A 32 -1.61 17.51 0.13
N LEU A 33 -1.90 16.42 -0.60
CA LEU A 33 -2.63 16.44 -1.86
C LEU A 33 -4.14 16.21 -1.67
N ALA A 34 -4.62 16.26 -0.42
CA ALA A 34 -6.01 15.97 -0.03
C ALA A 34 -6.49 14.53 -0.31
N ASN A 35 -5.57 13.61 -0.65
CA ASN A 35 -5.88 12.19 -0.74
C ASN A 35 -5.94 11.60 0.68
N ASN A 36 -6.83 10.64 0.88
CA ASN A 36 -6.98 9.96 2.16
C ASN A 36 -7.34 8.48 1.99
N ALA A 37 -7.00 7.69 3.00
CA ALA A 37 -7.45 6.32 3.17
C ALA A 37 -7.65 6.01 4.65
N THR A 38 -8.66 5.22 4.97
CA THR A 38 -8.89 4.66 6.30
C THR A 38 -8.68 3.16 6.21
N VAL A 39 -7.79 2.65 7.07
CA VAL A 39 -7.52 1.23 7.24
C VAL A 39 -8.34 0.73 8.43
N ALA A 40 -9.18 -0.27 8.19
CA ALA A 40 -9.91 -1.02 9.20
C ALA A 40 -9.53 -2.50 9.09
N ILE A 41 -9.45 -3.18 10.23
CA ILE A 41 -9.17 -4.63 10.29
C ILE A 41 -10.26 -5.24 11.16
N ASN A 42 -11.01 -6.21 10.65
CA ASN A 42 -12.05 -6.87 11.44
C ASN A 42 -11.48 -8.04 12.28
N ASN A 43 -12.32 -8.67 13.09
CA ASN A 43 -11.93 -9.78 13.96
C ASN A 43 -11.48 -11.04 13.18
N ASP A 44 -11.86 -11.16 11.92
CA ASP A 44 -11.46 -12.26 11.04
C ASP A 44 -10.11 -12.01 10.33
N GLY A 45 -9.45 -10.88 10.63
CA GLY A 45 -8.19 -10.50 10.01
C GLY A 45 -8.36 -9.99 8.57
N ILE A 46 -9.54 -9.52 8.20
CA ILE A 46 -9.78 -8.90 6.89
C ILE A 46 -9.45 -7.42 6.98
N CYS A 47 -8.49 -6.97 6.15
CA CYS A 47 -8.12 -5.57 6.03
C CYS A 47 -8.98 -4.88 4.98
N THR A 48 -9.69 -3.83 5.37
CA THR A 48 -10.45 -2.96 4.48
C THR A 48 -9.78 -1.59 4.43
N ILE A 49 -9.55 -1.08 3.22
CA ILE A 49 -8.92 0.21 2.96
C ILE A 49 -9.86 1.01 2.07
N SER A 50 -10.47 2.03 2.63
CA SER A 50 -11.42 2.89 1.92
C SER A 50 -10.99 4.33 1.97
N GLY A 51 -11.19 5.08 0.89
CA GLY A 51 -10.73 6.46 0.85
C GLY A 51 -11.17 7.21 -0.37
N THR A 52 -10.61 8.42 -0.50
CA THR A 52 -10.82 9.30 -1.64
C THR A 52 -9.49 9.68 -2.24
N THR A 53 -9.42 9.66 -3.56
CA THR A 53 -8.24 10.14 -4.30
C THR A 53 -8.64 11.04 -5.45
N HIS A 54 -7.72 11.92 -5.84
CA HIS A 54 -7.92 12.91 -6.88
C HIS A 54 -7.09 12.59 -8.13
N PHE A 55 -7.75 12.58 -9.28
CA PHE A 55 -7.08 12.70 -10.57
C PHE A 55 -6.81 14.18 -10.84
N THR A 56 -5.55 14.52 -11.15
CA THR A 56 -5.16 15.87 -11.54
C THR A 56 -4.48 15.82 -12.91
N SER A 57 -5.08 16.48 -13.90
CA SER A 57 -4.49 16.68 -15.23
C SER A 57 -4.81 18.09 -15.71
N GLY A 58 -3.78 18.93 -15.82
CA GLY A 58 -3.95 20.37 -16.08
C GLY A 58 -4.80 21.06 -15.01
N SER A 59 -5.90 21.68 -15.41
CA SER A 59 -6.89 22.33 -14.53
C SER A 59 -7.98 21.37 -14.02
N THR A 60 -8.05 20.15 -14.54
CA THR A 60 -9.09 19.19 -14.16
C THR A 60 -8.73 18.53 -12.83
N LYS A 61 -9.64 18.62 -11.87
CA LYS A 61 -9.57 17.92 -10.59
C LYS A 61 -10.84 17.09 -10.42
N GLU A 62 -10.70 15.78 -10.44
CA GLU A 62 -11.80 14.85 -10.21
C GLU A 62 -11.48 13.99 -9.00
N SER A 63 -12.43 13.86 -8.08
CA SER A 63 -12.32 12.96 -6.94
C SER A 63 -13.05 11.67 -7.23
N THR A 64 -12.46 10.54 -6.84
CA THR A 64 -13.15 9.25 -6.81
C THR A 64 -12.94 8.58 -5.45
N ASN A 65 -13.95 7.83 -5.02
CA ASN A 65 -13.88 7.03 -3.82
C ASN A 65 -13.50 5.61 -4.18
N PHE A 66 -12.73 4.94 -3.33
CA PHE A 66 -12.38 3.53 -3.49
C PHE A 66 -12.60 2.77 -2.20
N SER A 67 -12.80 1.46 -2.34
CA SER A 67 -12.83 0.51 -1.23
C SER A 67 -12.11 -0.76 -1.65
N ILE A 68 -11.13 -1.17 -0.87
CA ILE A 68 -10.23 -2.29 -1.15
C ILE A 68 -10.31 -3.24 0.03
N THR A 69 -10.40 -4.53 -0.25
CA THR A 69 -10.31 -5.60 0.73
C THR A 69 -9.05 -6.40 0.45
N VAL A 70 -8.14 -6.49 1.41
CA VAL A 70 -6.89 -7.27 1.29
C VAL A 70 -6.89 -8.36 2.35
N THR A 71 -6.71 -9.61 1.94
CA THR A 71 -6.58 -10.76 2.85
C THR A 71 -5.15 -11.30 2.91
N LYS A 72 -4.36 -11.13 1.84
CA LYS A 72 -2.95 -11.53 1.82
C LYS A 72 -2.09 -10.52 1.07
N TRP A 73 -0.95 -10.19 1.67
CA TRP A 73 0.06 -9.32 1.09
C TRP A 73 1.23 -10.16 0.62
N TRP A 74 1.75 -9.85 -0.57
CA TRP A 74 3.03 -10.38 -1.01
C TRP A 74 4.14 -9.39 -0.65
N TYR A 75 5.30 -9.87 -0.21
CA TYR A 75 6.42 -8.98 0.11
C TYR A 75 7.75 -9.61 -0.25
N TYR A 76 8.76 -8.74 -0.43
CA TYR A 76 10.13 -9.13 -0.71
C TYR A 76 11.07 -8.53 0.33
N TYR A 77 12.03 -9.34 0.80
CA TYR A 77 13.12 -8.87 1.64
C TYR A 77 14.25 -8.31 0.77
N PRO A 78 14.52 -7.00 0.82
CA PRO A 78 15.64 -6.46 0.06
C PRO A 78 16.98 -6.93 0.64
N CYS A 79 17.93 -7.24 -0.25
CA CYS A 79 19.31 -7.53 0.13
C CYS A 79 19.96 -6.29 0.77
N ARG A 80 19.90 -6.20 2.11
CA ARG A 80 20.55 -5.23 3.02
C ARG A 80 19.89 -3.85 3.12
N GLY A 81 19.54 -3.47 4.35
CA GLY A 81 19.34 -2.08 4.81
C GLY A 81 18.14 -1.31 4.25
N SER A 82 17.37 -1.90 3.33
CA SER A 82 16.18 -1.24 2.77
C SER A 82 14.91 -1.68 3.50
N SER A 83 13.93 -0.78 3.58
CA SER A 83 12.61 -1.05 4.14
C SER A 83 11.89 -2.19 3.42
N ILE A 84 11.17 -3.01 4.18
CA ILE A 84 10.30 -4.03 3.58
C ILE A 84 9.10 -3.31 2.97
N THR A 85 8.82 -3.61 1.70
CA THR A 85 7.60 -3.16 1.03
C THR A 85 6.68 -4.35 0.79
N TYR A 86 5.42 -4.16 1.15
CA TYR A 86 4.35 -5.14 1.02
C TYR A 86 3.44 -4.67 -0.11
N TYR A 87 3.06 -5.60 -0.97
CA TYR A 87 2.29 -5.34 -2.18
C TYR A 87 1.03 -6.22 -2.22
N ALA A 88 -0.04 -5.65 -2.74
CA ALA A 88 -1.16 -6.40 -3.26
C ALA A 88 -1.69 -5.70 -4.51
N GLY A 89 -2.29 -6.43 -5.44
CA GLY A 89 -2.73 -5.80 -6.68
C GLY A 89 -3.07 -6.79 -7.77
N ILE A 90 -3.27 -6.26 -8.98
CA ILE A 90 -3.55 -6.98 -10.20
C ILE A 90 -2.60 -6.47 -11.28
N ASN A 91 -2.05 -7.39 -12.09
CA ASN A 91 -1.18 -7.11 -13.24
C ASN A 91 0.19 -6.48 -12.87
N ILE A 92 0.76 -6.87 -11.73
CA ILE A 92 2.08 -6.42 -11.26
C ILE A 92 2.88 -7.62 -10.76
N TYR A 93 4.18 -7.62 -11.01
CA TYR A 93 5.09 -8.70 -10.58
C TYR A 93 4.98 -8.99 -9.07
N GLY A 94 4.71 -10.24 -8.72
CA GLY A 94 4.56 -10.73 -7.35
C GLY A 94 3.16 -10.54 -6.75
N THR A 95 2.33 -9.66 -7.33
CA THR A 95 0.95 -9.44 -6.86
C THR A 95 0.01 -10.59 -7.21
N GLU A 96 0.38 -11.46 -8.17
CA GLU A 96 -0.33 -12.71 -8.44
C GLU A 96 -0.37 -13.67 -7.24
N LYS A 97 0.53 -13.47 -6.27
CA LYS A 97 0.57 -14.23 -5.01
C LYS A 97 -0.25 -13.58 -3.90
N SER A 98 -0.68 -12.32 -4.07
CA SER A 98 -1.50 -11.60 -3.09
C SER A 98 -2.99 -11.95 -3.25
N GLU A 99 -3.79 -11.70 -2.22
CA GLU A 99 -5.25 -11.84 -2.30
C GLU A 99 -5.89 -10.49 -1.97
N VAL A 100 -6.47 -9.88 -2.99
CA VAL A 100 -7.07 -8.55 -2.90
C VAL A 100 -8.29 -8.43 -3.80
N THR A 101 -9.26 -7.65 -3.36
CA THR A 101 -10.43 -7.24 -4.13
C THR A 101 -10.58 -5.73 -4.02
N ILE A 102 -10.83 -5.05 -5.14
CA ILE A 102 -11.20 -3.64 -5.15
C ILE A 102 -12.66 -3.51 -5.57
N ASN A 103 -13.48 -2.89 -4.73
CA ASN A 103 -14.88 -2.58 -5.00
C ASN A 103 -14.97 -1.28 -5.80
N LEU A 104 -14.32 -1.30 -6.97
CA LEU A 104 -14.35 -0.26 -7.99
C LEU A 104 -14.17 -0.96 -9.33
N LEU A 105 -14.72 -0.42 -10.41
CA LEU A 105 -14.40 -0.89 -11.77
C LEU A 105 -12.97 -0.47 -12.11
N ALA A 106 -11.99 -1.20 -11.57
CA ALA A 106 -10.59 -1.07 -11.93
C ALA A 106 -10.38 -1.81 -13.26
N THR A 107 -10.14 -1.06 -14.33
CA THR A 107 -10.29 -1.58 -15.70
C THR A 107 -9.06 -2.34 -16.23
N ASP A 108 -7.88 -2.11 -15.67
CA ASP A 108 -6.60 -2.51 -16.29
C ASP A 108 -5.44 -2.68 -15.30
N TYR A 109 -5.32 -1.82 -14.28
CA TYR A 109 -4.20 -1.81 -13.34
C TYR A 109 -4.68 -1.47 -11.93
N PHE A 110 -4.15 -2.20 -10.95
CA PHE A 110 -4.39 -1.89 -9.55
C PHE A 110 -3.19 -2.32 -8.70
N GLU A 111 -2.68 -1.39 -7.90
CA GLU A 111 -1.62 -1.61 -6.94
C GLU A 111 -1.98 -0.97 -5.61
N ILE A 112 -1.68 -1.70 -4.55
CA ILE A 112 -1.57 -1.15 -3.22
C ILE A 112 -0.25 -1.61 -2.62
N SER A 113 0.49 -0.67 -2.06
CA SER A 113 1.72 -0.96 -1.34
C SER A 113 1.75 -0.25 -0.01
N TYR A 114 2.36 -0.89 0.98
CA TYR A 114 2.71 -0.22 2.21
C TYR A 114 4.12 -0.59 2.64
N THR A 115 4.76 0.31 3.36
CA THR A 115 6.10 0.12 3.90
C THR A 115 6.05 -0.05 5.41
N ASP A 116 7.08 -0.68 5.98
CA ASP A 116 7.32 -0.66 7.43
C ASP A 116 7.47 0.77 8.00
N SER A 117 7.85 1.75 7.17
CA SER A 117 7.84 3.18 7.48
C SER A 117 6.45 3.82 7.56
N ARG A 118 5.38 3.00 7.47
CA ARG A 118 3.97 3.39 7.62
C ARG A 118 3.46 4.32 6.51
N GLU A 119 4.06 4.22 5.33
CA GLU A 119 3.58 4.88 4.13
C GLU A 119 2.67 3.92 3.38
N LEU A 120 1.50 4.40 2.97
CA LEU A 120 0.51 3.66 2.20
C LEU A 120 0.36 4.33 0.84
N TRP A 121 0.43 3.55 -0.23
CA TRP A 121 0.33 4.04 -1.59
C TRP A 121 -0.62 3.17 -2.39
N ILE A 122 -1.50 3.82 -3.16
CA ILE A 122 -2.58 3.17 -3.90
C ILE A 122 -2.65 3.77 -5.29
N VAL A 123 -2.71 2.91 -6.29
CA VAL A 123 -2.89 3.28 -7.70
C VAL A 123 -3.90 2.37 -8.35
N PHE A 124 -4.82 2.96 -9.10
CA PHE A 124 -5.77 2.19 -9.90
C PHE A 124 -6.19 2.95 -11.15
N GLY A 125 -6.47 2.19 -12.21
CA GLY A 125 -7.10 2.69 -13.41
C GLY A 125 -8.62 2.68 -13.28
N HIS A 126 -9.30 3.78 -13.59
CA HIS A 126 -10.76 3.88 -13.59
C HIS A 126 -11.21 4.84 -14.68
N GLU A 127 -12.17 4.42 -15.51
CA GLU A 127 -12.70 5.20 -16.65
C GLU A 127 -11.59 5.72 -17.60
N GLY A 128 -10.56 4.91 -17.85
CA GLY A 128 -9.43 5.29 -18.70
C GLY A 128 -8.47 6.32 -18.08
N LYS A 129 -8.66 6.68 -16.81
CA LYS A 129 -7.79 7.57 -16.04
C LYS A 129 -6.99 6.77 -15.02
N ARG A 130 -5.83 7.29 -14.62
CA ARG A 130 -5.00 6.68 -13.58
C ARG A 130 -4.99 7.54 -12.33
N TYR A 131 -5.50 6.98 -11.24
CA TYR A 131 -5.54 7.64 -9.95
C TYR A 131 -4.33 7.24 -9.11
N TYR A 132 -3.71 8.22 -8.46
CA TYR A 132 -2.53 8.03 -7.62
C TYR A 132 -2.77 8.74 -6.29
N THR A 133 -2.74 8.01 -5.18
CA THR A 133 -2.83 8.66 -3.86
C THR A 133 -1.57 9.44 -3.53
N GLY A 134 -0.42 9.05 -4.08
CA GLY A 134 0.88 9.44 -3.52
C GLY A 134 1.09 8.79 -2.14
N ASN A 135 2.18 9.14 -1.46
CA ASN A 135 2.49 8.59 -0.15
C ASN A 135 1.50 9.13 0.90
N LEU A 136 0.60 8.27 1.36
CA LEU A 136 -0.29 8.55 2.47
C LEU A 136 0.43 8.18 3.77
N LYS A 137 0.41 9.07 4.76
CA LYS A 137 1.01 8.84 6.07
C LYS A 137 -0.08 8.72 7.11
N LYS A 138 0.10 7.78 8.04
CA LYS A 138 -0.83 7.63 9.17
C LYS A 138 -0.85 8.92 9.98
N GLY A 139 -2.01 9.55 10.06
CA GLY A 139 -2.23 10.71 10.91
C GLY A 139 -2.03 10.32 12.38
N ILE A 140 -1.18 11.07 13.09
CA ILE A 140 -1.16 11.01 14.55
C ILE A 140 -2.43 11.70 15.01
N ILE A 141 -3.33 10.98 15.69
CA ILE A 141 -4.44 11.60 16.42
C ILE A 141 -3.79 12.52 17.46
N LYS A 142 -3.71 13.83 17.18
CA LYS A 142 -3.46 14.81 18.23
C LYS A 142 -4.74 14.86 19.05
N TYR A 143 -4.74 14.22 20.21
CA TYR A 143 -5.79 14.42 21.20
C TYR A 143 -5.83 15.92 21.54
N VAL A 144 -6.80 16.64 20.97
CA VAL A 144 -7.11 18.00 21.41
C VAL A 144 -7.95 17.82 22.67
N TYR A 145 -7.29 17.90 23.83
CA TYR A 145 -8.00 18.08 25.09
C TYR A 145 -8.74 19.42 25.01
N GLN A 146 -10.03 19.39 24.74
CA GLN A 146 -10.92 20.52 24.99
C GLN A 146 -11.03 20.65 26.52
N ILE A 147 -10.20 21.50 27.12
CA ILE A 147 -10.44 21.97 28.49
C ILE A 147 -11.55 23.01 28.37
N SER A 148 -12.77 22.62 28.74
CA SER A 148 -13.83 23.60 29.03
C SER A 148 -13.48 24.30 30.33
N ILE A 149 -13.36 25.63 30.27
CA ILE A 149 -13.24 26.52 31.44
C ILE A 149 -14.65 26.82 31.95
#